data_AF-A0A1Q5DH72-F1
#
_entry.id   AF-A0A1Q5DH72-F1
#
_cell.length_a   1.000
_cell.length_b   1.000
_cell.length_c   1.000
_cell.angle_alpha   90.00
_cell.angle_beta   90.00
_cell.angle_gamma   90.00
#
_symmetry.space_group_name_H-M   'P 1'
#
loop_
_entity.id
_entity.type
_entity.pdbx_description
1 polymer ?
#
loop_
_entity_poly.entity_id
_entity_poly.type
_entity_poly.pdbx_seq_one_letter_code
_entity_poly.pdbx_strand_id
1 'polypeptide(L)'
;MTHPHLPTTEAAVTAVREVAEAYNLEVTVTDDIGADQTSRRDSAGAFAVVDADGSLPHEAFIELGGVPAVTVQVFPEDDARITVDGVVFEDVPRDSVPAFLRSVYGGMAYVKGRFFPPGQWLVVPLPGDETYKELVPRAMLSPWLSRNFRGA
;
A
#
# COMPACT_ATOMS: atom_id res chain seq x y z
N MET A 1 3.26 3.34 19.89
CA MET A 1 1.93 2.79 20.20
C MET A 1 1.74 1.60 19.28
N THR A 2 1.36 0.45 19.82
CA THR A 2 1.21 -0.80 19.08
C THR A 2 0.14 -0.64 18.01
N HIS A 3 0.49 -0.90 16.75
CA HIS A 3 -0.48 -1.01 15.68
C HIS A 3 -1.53 -2.08 16.07
N PRO A 4 -2.82 -1.87 15.79
CA PRO A 4 -3.80 -2.93 16.03
C PRO A 4 -3.37 -4.15 15.23
N HIS A 5 -3.21 -5.29 15.92
CA HIS A 5 -2.83 -6.52 15.24
C HIS A 5 -4.03 -7.00 14.40
N LEU A 6 -3.80 -7.20 13.11
CA LEU A 6 -4.78 -7.57 12.10
C LEU A 6 -4.48 -9.02 11.72
N PRO A 7 -5.00 -10.02 12.43
CA PRO A 7 -4.60 -11.43 12.23
C PRO A 7 -5.10 -12.00 10.89
N THR A 8 -6.07 -11.36 10.23
CA THR A 8 -6.67 -11.84 8.98
C THR A 8 -6.69 -10.75 7.91
N THR A 9 -6.74 -11.17 6.64
CA THR A 9 -6.90 -10.25 5.51
C THR A 9 -8.19 -9.44 5.62
N GLU A 10 -9.30 -10.04 6.07
CA GLU A 10 -10.57 -9.34 6.31
C GLU A 10 -10.46 -8.24 7.37
N ALA A 11 -9.68 -8.47 8.43
CA ALA A 11 -9.44 -7.45 9.45
C ALA A 11 -8.67 -6.26 8.85
N ALA A 12 -7.70 -6.53 7.97
CA ALA A 12 -6.99 -5.48 7.25
C ALA A 12 -7.88 -4.70 6.30
N VAL A 13 -8.70 -5.38 5.49
CA VAL A 13 -9.67 -4.73 4.59
C VAL A 13 -10.63 -3.85 5.38
N THR A 14 -11.15 -4.34 6.51
CA THR A 14 -12.05 -3.58 7.39
C THR A 14 -11.38 -2.32 7.91
N ALA A 15 -10.15 -2.43 8.42
CA ALA A 15 -9.39 -1.29 8.92
C ALA A 15 -9.09 -0.26 7.81
N VAL A 16 -8.82 -0.71 6.57
CA VAL A 16 -8.63 0.19 5.42
C VAL A 16 -9.94 0.91 5.05
N ARG A 17 -11.09 0.21 5.07
CA ARG A 17 -12.40 0.83 4.83
C ARG A 17 -12.72 1.90 5.87
N GLU A 18 -12.41 1.68 7.14
CA GLU A 18 -12.56 2.71 8.18
C GLU A 18 -11.71 3.96 7.91
N VAL A 19 -10.47 3.78 7.41
CA VAL A 19 -9.64 4.91 7.00
C VAL A 19 -10.25 5.62 5.79
N ALA A 20 -10.73 4.88 4.79
CA ALA A 20 -11.37 5.47 3.62
C ALA A 20 -12.59 6.32 4.01
N GLU A 21 -13.44 5.83 4.92
CA GLU A 21 -14.58 6.58 5.45
C GLU A 21 -14.14 7.85 6.18
N ALA A 22 -13.11 7.75 7.05
CA ALA A 22 -12.61 8.89 7.82
C ALA A 22 -12.08 10.04 6.94
N TYR A 23 -11.54 9.73 5.75
CA TYR A 23 -11.03 10.72 4.80
C TYR A 23 -11.97 10.96 3.61
N ASN A 24 -13.19 10.40 3.64
CA ASN A 24 -14.20 10.50 2.58
C ASN A 24 -13.62 10.12 1.19
N LEU A 25 -12.93 8.98 1.14
CA LEU A 25 -12.32 8.42 -0.06
C LEU A 25 -13.26 7.41 -0.71
N GLU A 26 -13.23 7.35 -2.04
CA GLU A 26 -13.84 6.23 -2.77
C GLU A 26 -13.00 4.97 -2.54
N VAL A 27 -13.65 3.86 -2.21
CA VAL A 27 -12.97 2.59 -1.97
C VAL A 27 -13.57 1.50 -2.84
N THR A 28 -12.70 0.85 -3.61
CA THR A 28 -13.02 -0.36 -4.36
C THR A 28 -12.20 -1.49 -3.77
N VAL A 29 -12.87 -2.55 -3.33
CA VAL A 29 -12.21 -3.74 -2.79
C VAL A 29 -12.51 -4.90 -3.72
N THR A 30 -11.45 -5.61 -4.10
CA THR A 30 -11.50 -6.84 -4.91
C THR A 30 -10.86 -7.96 -4.09
N ASP A 31 -11.71 -8.84 -3.56
CA ASP A 31 -11.33 -9.98 -2.73
C ASP A 31 -11.33 -11.26 -3.57
N ASP A 32 -10.26 -11.56 -4.32
CA ASP A 32 -10.08 -12.88 -5.00
C ASP A 32 -8.73 -13.02 -5.75
N ILE A 33 -7.63 -12.38 -5.31
CA ILE A 33 -6.36 -12.42 -6.07
C ILE A 33 -5.60 -13.73 -5.76
N GLY A 34 -6.24 -14.88 -5.96
CA GLY A 34 -5.67 -16.20 -5.70
C GLY A 34 -6.15 -17.31 -6.65
N ALA A 35 -7.04 -17.00 -7.60
CA ALA A 35 -7.57 -17.98 -8.56
C ALA A 35 -7.46 -17.59 -10.04
N ASP A 36 -7.19 -16.33 -10.42
CA ASP A 36 -7.16 -15.96 -11.85
C ASP A 36 -6.31 -14.73 -12.22
N GLN A 37 -5.01 -14.71 -11.87
CA GLN A 37 -4.02 -13.90 -12.60
C GLN A 37 -3.54 -14.62 -13.88
N THR A 38 -4.43 -15.34 -14.57
CA THR A 38 -4.20 -15.88 -15.91
C THR A 38 -5.38 -15.65 -16.86
N SER A 39 -5.81 -14.40 -17.00
CA SER A 39 -6.59 -14.02 -18.20
C SER A 39 -6.26 -12.63 -18.73
N ARG A 40 -5.00 -12.44 -19.15
CA ARG A 40 -4.58 -11.91 -20.47
C ARG A 40 -3.12 -11.40 -20.45
N ARG A 41 -2.17 -12.32 -20.44
CA ARG A 41 -1.21 -12.62 -21.54
C ARG A 41 0.02 -13.34 -20.99
N ASP A 42 0.25 -14.51 -21.57
CA ASP A 42 1.53 -15.23 -21.71
C ASP A 42 2.23 -15.86 -20.49
N SER A 43 2.27 -17.20 -20.55
CA SER A 43 3.33 -18.13 -20.11
C SER A 43 3.49 -18.53 -18.63
N ALA A 44 2.98 -19.73 -18.33
CA ALA A 44 3.65 -20.89 -17.69
C ALA A 44 3.99 -20.92 -16.17
N GLY A 45 3.58 -22.02 -15.52
CA GLY A 45 4.25 -22.66 -14.36
C GLY A 45 3.47 -22.58 -13.04
N ALA A 46 2.60 -23.54 -12.69
CA ALA A 46 2.91 -24.80 -11.99
C ALA A 46 3.20 -24.65 -10.47
N PHE A 47 2.25 -25.16 -9.67
CA PHE A 47 2.33 -25.53 -8.24
C PHE A 47 2.25 -24.42 -7.18
N ALA A 48 1.08 -24.30 -6.54
CA ALA A 48 0.96 -23.84 -5.15
C ALA A 48 0.01 -24.78 -4.39
N VAL A 49 0.44 -25.18 -3.20
CA VAL A 49 -0.02 -26.33 -2.42
C VAL A 49 -1.15 -25.89 -1.47
N VAL A 50 -2.20 -26.71 -1.42
CA VAL A 50 -3.43 -26.52 -0.63
C VAL A 50 -3.19 -26.86 0.84
N ASP A 51 -3.60 -25.99 1.76
CA ASP A 51 -3.63 -26.29 3.21
C ASP A 51 -4.91 -27.09 3.58
N ALA A 52 -4.86 -27.82 4.69
CA ALA A 52 -5.70 -28.99 5.00
C ALA A 52 -7.24 -28.78 5.13
N ASP A 53 -7.75 -27.55 4.94
CA ASP A 53 -9.20 -27.22 4.89
C ASP A 53 -9.67 -26.76 3.49
N GLY A 54 -8.80 -26.78 2.49
CA GLY A 54 -9.19 -26.56 1.08
C GLY A 54 -9.50 -25.12 0.68
N SER A 55 -9.32 -24.13 1.55
CA SER A 55 -9.46 -22.71 1.20
C SER A 55 -8.15 -22.15 0.65
N LEU A 56 -8.19 -21.51 -0.52
CA LEU A 56 -7.05 -20.78 -1.07
C LEU A 56 -6.67 -19.62 -0.14
N PRO A 57 -5.39 -19.24 -0.05
CA PRO A 57 -4.99 -18.08 0.74
C PRO A 57 -5.53 -16.81 0.08
N HIS A 58 -6.35 -16.05 0.82
CA HIS A 58 -7.05 -14.87 0.28
C HIS A 58 -6.13 -13.65 0.25
N GLU A 59 -5.63 -13.31 -0.95
CA GLU A 59 -5.10 -11.98 -1.27
C GLU A 59 -6.24 -10.98 -1.50
N ALA A 60 -6.12 -9.77 -0.95
CA ALA A 60 -7.08 -8.68 -1.17
C ALA A 60 -6.41 -7.49 -1.87
N PHE A 61 -7.12 -6.92 -2.86
CA PHE A 61 -6.69 -5.71 -3.56
C PHE A 61 -7.67 -4.58 -3.29
N ILE A 62 -7.16 -3.47 -2.79
CA ILE A 62 -7.95 -2.30 -2.40
C ILE A 62 -7.44 -1.08 -3.18
N GLU A 63 -8.36 -0.42 -3.87
CA GLU A 63 -8.10 0.84 -4.55
C GLU A 63 -8.78 1.97 -3.80
N LEU A 64 -7.99 2.96 -3.41
CA LEU A 64 -8.45 4.18 -2.76
C LEU A 64 -8.37 5.31 -3.79
N GLY A 65 -9.55 5.78 -4.18
CA GLY A 65 -9.70 6.96 -5.02
C GLY A 65 -9.30 8.23 -4.29
N GLY A 66 -9.16 9.31 -5.06
CA GLY A 66 -8.76 10.62 -4.56
C GLY A 66 -7.34 11.01 -4.94
N VAL A 67 -6.81 12.00 -4.24
CA VAL A 67 -5.47 12.56 -4.48
C VAL A 67 -4.69 12.56 -3.17
N PRO A 68 -3.73 11.64 -2.96
CA PRO A 68 -3.13 10.74 -3.96
C PRO A 68 -4.00 9.52 -4.27
N ALA A 69 -3.81 8.95 -5.47
CA ALA A 69 -4.32 7.62 -5.78
C ALA A 69 -3.47 6.59 -5.03
N VAL A 70 -4.12 5.69 -4.28
CA VAL A 70 -3.42 4.67 -3.49
C VAL A 70 -4.00 3.31 -3.80
N THR A 71 -3.14 2.32 -4.03
CA THR A 71 -3.53 0.91 -4.09
C THR A 71 -2.85 0.14 -2.98
N VAL A 72 -3.57 -0.81 -2.38
CA VAL A 72 -3.10 -1.67 -1.30
C VAL A 72 -3.37 -3.10 -1.71
N GLN A 73 -2.34 -3.92 -1.76
CA GLN A 73 -2.42 -5.36 -1.95
C GLN A 73 -2.00 -6.01 -0.63
N VAL A 74 -2.89 -6.81 -0.04
CA VAL A 74 -2.64 -7.53 1.21
C VAL A 74 -2.38 -8.99 0.89
N PHE A 75 -1.24 -9.50 1.37
CA PHE A 75 -0.80 -10.88 1.18
C PHE A 75 -1.12 -11.74 2.41
N PRO A 76 -1.24 -13.07 2.24
CA PRO A 76 -1.53 -13.99 3.34
C PRO A 76 -0.38 -14.08 4.37
N GLU A 77 0.85 -13.73 4.01
CA GLU A 77 2.05 -13.79 4.87
C GLU A 77 2.20 -12.63 5.88
N ASP A 78 1.13 -11.88 6.17
CA ASP A 78 1.14 -10.69 7.05
C ASP A 78 1.84 -9.46 6.46
N ASP A 79 2.16 -9.50 5.17
CA ASP A 79 2.75 -8.40 4.43
C ASP A 79 1.73 -7.74 3.48
N ALA A 80 2.01 -6.50 3.13
CA ALA A 80 1.21 -5.72 2.20
C ALA A 80 2.10 -4.86 1.31
N ARG A 81 1.70 -4.78 0.04
CA ARG A 81 2.27 -3.87 -0.93
C ARG A 81 1.37 -2.66 -1.08
N ILE A 82 1.93 -1.47 -0.87
CA ILE A 82 1.20 -0.19 -1.01
C ILE A 82 1.81 0.59 -2.17
N THR A 83 0.99 1.02 -3.13
CA THR A 83 1.42 1.96 -4.16
C THR A 83 0.80 3.31 -3.93
N VAL A 84 1.60 4.33 -3.62
CA VAL A 84 1.16 5.71 -3.47
C VAL A 84 1.54 6.48 -4.73
N ASP A 85 0.55 6.77 -5.56
CA ASP A 85 0.71 7.66 -6.73
C ASP A 85 1.87 7.24 -7.66
N GLY A 86 2.05 5.92 -7.81
CA GLY A 86 3.12 5.29 -8.59
C GLY A 86 4.38 4.89 -7.82
N VAL A 87 4.51 5.28 -6.55
CA VAL A 87 5.62 4.87 -5.67
C VAL A 87 5.23 3.59 -4.93
N VAL A 88 5.97 2.51 -5.15
CA VAL A 88 5.64 1.17 -4.65
C VAL A 88 6.43 0.85 -3.38
N PHE A 89 5.74 0.54 -2.29
CA PHE A 89 6.29 0.00 -1.06
C PHE A 89 5.94 -1.49 -1.00
N GLU A 90 6.94 -2.38 -1.08
CA GLU A 90 6.72 -3.83 -1.22
C GLU A 90 6.61 -4.56 0.13
N ASP A 91 7.28 -4.05 1.18
CA ASP A 91 7.43 -4.74 2.47
C ASP A 91 6.78 -3.95 3.62
N VAL A 92 5.47 -3.69 3.55
CA VAL A 92 4.73 -3.02 4.64
C VAL A 92 3.96 -4.06 5.45
N PRO A 93 4.20 -4.24 6.75
CA PRO A 93 3.40 -5.13 7.58
C PRO A 93 1.93 -4.74 7.52
N ARG A 94 1.06 -5.75 7.45
CA ARG A 94 -0.40 -5.56 7.38
C ARG A 94 -0.93 -4.68 8.51
N ASP A 95 -0.40 -4.85 9.72
CA ASP A 95 -0.74 -4.06 10.91
C ASP A 95 -0.42 -2.55 10.73
N SER A 96 0.59 -2.24 9.93
CA SER A 96 1.05 -0.86 9.67
C SER A 96 0.26 -0.17 8.55
N VAL A 97 -0.49 -0.92 7.72
CA VAL A 97 -1.27 -0.39 6.59
C VAL A 97 -2.23 0.73 6.99
N PRO A 98 -3.08 0.60 8.02
CA PRO A 98 -4.03 1.67 8.36
C PRO A 98 -3.33 2.94 8.84
N ALA A 99 -2.22 2.79 9.56
CA ALA A 99 -1.41 3.93 10.02
C ALA A 99 -0.70 4.61 8.86
N PHE A 100 -0.23 3.84 7.88
CA PHE A 100 0.38 4.34 6.66
C PHE A 100 -0.60 5.19 5.86
N LEU A 101 -1.81 4.69 5.63
CA LEU A 101 -2.85 5.43 4.91
C LEU A 101 -3.24 6.72 5.65
N ARG A 102 -3.38 6.67 6.99
CA ARG A 102 -3.63 7.88 7.81
C ARG A 102 -2.49 8.90 7.69
N SER A 103 -1.23 8.46 7.60
CA SER A 103 -0.08 9.36 7.41
C SER A 103 -0.10 10.03 6.04
N VAL A 104 -0.42 9.28 4.99
CA VAL A 104 -0.53 9.79 3.61
C VAL A 104 -1.67 10.80 3.47
N TYR A 105 -2.89 10.42 3.83
CA TYR A 105 -4.06 11.30 3.70
C TYR A 105 -4.13 12.38 4.77
N GLY A 106 -3.51 12.17 5.93
CA GLY A 106 -3.34 13.18 6.98
C GLY A 106 -2.28 14.25 6.70
N GLY A 107 -1.59 14.19 5.55
CA GLY A 107 -0.61 15.20 5.15
C GLY A 107 0.73 15.12 5.88
N MET A 108 1.03 13.98 6.52
CA MET A 108 2.33 13.75 7.15
C MET A 108 3.37 13.24 6.15
N ALA A 109 2.93 12.60 5.06
CA ALA A 109 3.79 12.18 3.96
C ALA A 109 4.40 13.38 3.22
N TYR A 110 5.69 13.30 2.90
CA TYR A 110 6.41 14.36 2.17
C TYR A 110 7.46 13.79 1.23
N VAL A 111 7.72 14.51 0.14
CA VAL A 111 8.80 14.17 -0.79
C VAL A 111 10.05 14.92 -0.39
N LYS A 112 11.13 14.20 -0.12
CA LYS A 112 12.45 14.77 0.17
C LYS A 112 13.32 14.70 -1.07
N GLY A 113 13.78 15.84 -1.58
CA GLY A 113 14.82 15.90 -2.61
C GLY A 113 16.22 15.84 -2.00
N ARG A 114 17.17 15.25 -2.72
CA ARG A 114 18.60 15.36 -2.43
C ARG A 114 19.34 15.72 -3.71
N PHE A 115 20.28 16.66 -3.61
CA PHE A 115 21.09 17.09 -4.74
C PHE A 115 22.21 16.09 -5.09
N PHE A 116 22.79 15.40 -4.09
CA PHE A 116 23.87 14.44 -4.33
C PHE A 116 23.87 13.24 -3.37
N PRO A 117 23.65 11.99 -3.85
CA PRO A 117 23.25 11.64 -5.21
C PRO A 117 21.86 12.20 -5.54
N PRO A 118 21.60 12.59 -6.81
CA PRO A 118 20.35 13.23 -7.20
C PRO A 118 19.19 12.23 -7.13
N GLY A 119 18.20 12.54 -6.30
CA GLY A 119 17.02 11.69 -6.14
C GLY A 119 15.91 12.39 -5.37
N GLN A 120 14.72 11.82 -5.45
CA GLN A 120 13.55 12.23 -4.70
C GLN A 120 13.03 10.99 -3.98
N TRP A 121 12.69 11.12 -2.71
CA TRP A 121 12.16 10.01 -1.92
C TRP A 121 10.84 10.43 -1.30
N LEU A 122 9.83 9.59 -1.43
CA LEU A 122 8.59 9.73 -0.67
C LEU A 122 8.85 9.18 0.73
N VAL A 123 8.63 10.01 1.74
CA VAL A 123 8.80 9.67 3.15
C VAL A 123 7.43 9.67 3.81
N VAL A 124 7.07 8.56 4.43
CA VAL A 124 5.79 8.36 5.14
C VAL A 124 6.11 7.99 6.59
N PRO A 125 6.08 8.97 7.52
CA PRO A 125 6.30 8.70 8.94
C PRO A 125 5.04 8.08 9.55
N LEU A 126 5.20 6.99 10.30
CA LEU A 126 4.12 6.37 11.05
C LEU A 126 4.10 6.84 12.51
N PRO A 127 2.93 6.82 13.18
CA PRO A 127 2.85 7.04 14.61
C PRO A 127 3.53 5.89 15.35
N GLY A 128 4.72 6.12 15.89
CA GLY A 128 5.49 5.05 16.54
C GLY A 128 6.98 5.05 16.26
N ASP A 129 7.50 6.06 15.56
CA ASP A 129 8.91 6.23 15.15
C ASP A 129 9.33 5.34 13.97
N GLU A 130 8.39 4.60 13.38
CA GLU A 130 8.60 3.89 12.12
C GLU A 130 8.45 4.87 10.94
N THR A 131 9.29 4.75 9.92
CA THR A 131 9.23 5.62 8.74
C THR A 131 9.54 4.83 7.50
N TYR A 132 8.59 4.83 6.56
CA TYR A 132 8.77 4.24 5.24
C TYR A 132 9.33 5.27 4.29
N LYS A 133 10.32 4.87 3.50
CA LYS A 133 10.98 5.76 2.56
C LYS A 133 11.31 5.02 1.28
N GLU A 134 10.78 5.51 0.17
CA GLU A 134 10.98 4.89 -1.13
C GLU A 134 11.37 5.90 -2.20
N LEU A 135 12.15 5.44 -3.19
CA LEU A 135 12.61 6.29 -4.28
C LEU A 135 11.43 6.63 -5.22
N VAL A 136 11.21 7.93 -5.44
CA VAL A 136 10.27 8.38 -6.46
C VAL A 136 10.89 8.14 -7.83
N PRO A 137 10.23 7.38 -8.72
CA PRO A 137 10.72 7.20 -10.08
C PRO A 137 10.85 8.56 -10.78
N ARG A 138 12.01 8.84 -11.37
CA ARG A 138 12.30 10.14 -12.03
C ARG A 138 11.27 10.56 -13.09
N ALA A 139 10.54 9.62 -13.65
CA ALA A 139 9.50 9.86 -14.66
C ALA A 139 8.09 10.13 -14.07
N MET A 140 7.88 9.96 -12.76
CA MET A 140 6.59 10.08 -12.08
C MET A 140 6.61 11.16 -10.99
N LEU A 141 6.72 12.43 -11.40
CA LEU A 141 6.39 13.57 -10.53
C LEU A 141 4.94 13.97 -10.78
N SER A 142 4.03 13.27 -10.12
CA SER A 142 2.63 13.67 -10.12
C SER A 142 2.43 15.08 -9.52
N PRO A 143 1.27 15.71 -9.76
CA PRO A 143 0.92 16.96 -9.08
C PRO A 143 0.91 16.86 -7.55
N TRP A 144 0.52 15.70 -6.98
CA TRP A 144 0.51 15.50 -5.54
C TRP A 144 1.92 15.38 -4.96
N LEU A 145 2.80 14.59 -5.60
CA LEU A 145 4.21 14.46 -5.18
C LEU A 145 4.93 15.81 -5.22
N SER A 146 4.68 16.58 -6.28
CA SER A 146 5.25 17.93 -6.44
C SER A 146 4.77 18.90 -5.36
N ARG A 147 3.48 18.85 -4.98
CA ARG A 147 2.91 19.70 -3.95
C ARG A 147 3.45 19.39 -2.54
N ASN A 148 3.74 18.12 -2.27
CA ASN A 148 4.28 17.67 -0.98
C ASN A 148 5.82 17.67 -0.95
N PHE A 149 6.46 18.27 -1.94
CA PHE A 149 7.91 18.41 -1.97
C PHE A 149 8.39 19.35 -0.87
N ARG A 150 9.22 18.81 0.02
CA ARG A 150 9.98 19.57 1.01
C ARG A 150 11.42 19.66 0.51
N GLY A 151 11.74 20.81 -0.07
CA GLY A 151 13.11 21.15 -0.45
C GLY A 151 13.99 21.28 0.78
N ALA A 152 15.21 20.75 0.68
CA ALA A 152 16.34 21.17 1.50
C ALA A 152 16.98 22.41 0.86
#